data_AF-A0A7J9JHN6-F1
#
_entry.id   AF-A0A7J9JHN6-F1
#
_cell.length_a   1.000
_cell.length_b   1.000
_cell.length_c   1.000
_cell.angle_alpha   90.00
_cell.angle_beta   90.00
_cell.angle_gamma   90.00
#
_symmetry.space_group_name_H-M   'P 1'
#
loop_
_entity.id
_entity.type
_entity.pdbx_description
1 polymer ?
#
loop_
_entity_poly.entity_id
_entity_poly.type
_entity_poly.pdbx_seq_one_letter_code
_entity_poly.pdbx_strand_id
1 'polypeptide(L)' 'MQPELFDLCLISDLGEMGYLFRFYNRVDIDRVVKGASWTFNNYLLVFDQLENNEDPMQIPMIFSWFWVQIHDLPP' A
#
# COMPACT_ATOMS: atom_id res chain seq x y z
N MET A 1 1.05 3.29 8.89
CA MET A 1 -0.38 3.59 8.59
C MET A 1 -0.86 4.61 9.60
N GLN A 2 -1.33 5.78 9.17
CA GLN A 2 -1.74 6.86 10.08
C GLN A 2 -3.03 6.48 10.85
N PRO A 3 -3.20 6.88 12.13
CA PRO A 3 -4.32 6.46 12.98
C PRO A 3 -5.71 6.85 12.47
N GLU A 4 -5.80 7.85 11.59
CA GLU A 4 -7.06 8.37 11.05
C GLU A 4 -7.65 7.57 9.86
N LEU A 5 -6.96 6.52 9.38
CA LEU A 5 -7.44 5.68 8.29
C LEU A 5 -8.26 4.46 8.77
N PHE A 6 -8.26 4.16 10.07
CA PHE A 6 -8.78 2.90 10.60
C PHE A 6 -10.31 2.74 10.47
N ASP A 7 -11.07 3.82 10.30
CA ASP A 7 -12.54 3.78 10.15
C ASP A 7 -13.03 3.80 8.68
N LEU A 8 -12.13 3.79 7.68
CA LEU A 8 -12.49 4.06 6.28
C LEU A 8 -12.32 2.86 5.33
N CYS A 9 -11.79 1.73 5.79
CA CYS A 9 -11.60 0.56 4.95
C CYS A 9 -11.91 -0.76 5.65
N LEU A 10 -12.40 -1.73 4.88
CA LEU A 10 -12.51 -3.12 5.29
C LEU A 10 -11.27 -3.86 4.82
N ILE A 11 -10.67 -4.64 5.72
CA ILE A 11 -9.50 -5.47 5.42
C ILE A 11 -9.94 -6.93 5.32
N SER A 12 -9.45 -7.64 4.33
CA SER A 12 -9.67 -9.08 4.18
C SER A 12 -8.35 -9.79 3.94
N ASP A 13 -8.15 -10.89 4.66
CA ASP A 13 -6.98 -11.77 4.50
C ASP A 13 -7.15 -12.60 3.21
N LEU A 14 -6.10 -12.63 2.38
CA LEU A 14 -6.07 -13.41 1.13
C LEU A 14 -5.21 -14.68 1.25
N GLY A 15 -4.57 -14.92 2.39
CA GLY A 15 -3.51 -15.91 2.55
C GLY A 15 -2.17 -15.44 1.99
N GLU A 16 -1.10 -16.23 2.20
CA GLU A 16 0.24 -15.99 1.63
C GLU A 16 0.80 -14.56 1.84
N MET A 17 0.49 -13.94 2.99
CA MET A 17 0.85 -12.54 3.31
C MET A 17 0.17 -11.47 2.44
N GLY A 18 -0.86 -11.83 1.69
CA GLY A 18 -1.71 -10.94 0.92
C GLY A 18 -2.89 -10.38 1.73
N TYR A 19 -3.17 -9.10 1.56
CA TYR A 19 -4.31 -8.43 2.18
C TYR A 19 -5.05 -7.57 1.15
N LEU A 20 -6.38 -7.64 1.19
CA LEU A 20 -7.26 -6.79 0.39
C LEU A 20 -7.80 -5.64 1.23
N PHE A 21 -7.52 -4.42 0.81
CA PHE A 21 -8.07 -3.20 1.40
C PHE A 21 -9.22 -2.68 0.54
N ARG A 22 -10.44 -2.65 1.08
CA ARG A 22 -11.62 -2.11 0.40
C ARG A 22 -12.02 -0.78 1.04
N PHE A 23 -11.86 0.29 0.27
CA PHE A 23 -12.24 1.64 0.67
C PHE A 23 -13.65 1.99 0.21
N TYR A 24 -14.38 2.76 1.01
CA TYR A 24 -15.73 3.22 0.66
C TYR A 24 -15.73 4.39 -0.32
N ASN A 25 -14.72 5.26 -0.25
CA ASN A 25 -14.61 6.44 -1.11
C ASN A 25 -13.31 6.42 -1.90
N ARG A 26 -13.39 6.82 -3.18
CA ARG A 26 -12.21 6.97 -4.04
C ARG A 26 -11.21 7.99 -3.51
N VAL A 27 -11.66 9.01 -2.78
CA VAL A 27 -10.78 10.02 -2.16
C VAL A 27 -9.80 9.38 -1.17
N ASP A 28 -10.22 8.33 -0.46
CA ASP A 28 -9.37 7.64 0.50
C ASP A 28 -8.35 6.75 -0.21
N ILE A 29 -8.72 6.12 -1.33
CA ILE A 29 -7.79 5.40 -2.21
C ILE A 29 -6.73 6.37 -2.73
N ASP A 30 -7.14 7.49 -3.29
CA ASP A 30 -6.25 8.52 -3.83
C ASP A 30 -5.24 9.01 -2.80
N ARG A 31 -5.66 9.17 -1.53
CA ARG A 31 -4.78 9.57 -0.43
C ARG A 31 -3.72 8.51 -0.14
N VAL A 32 -4.10 7.23 -0.12
CA VAL A 32 -3.17 6.11 0.11
C VAL A 32 -2.19 5.97 -1.06
N VAL A 33 -2.68 6.02 -2.29
CA VAL A 33 -1.84 5.88 -3.49
C VAL A 33 -0.89 7.07 -3.66
N LYS A 34 -1.35 8.31 -3.47
CA LYS A 34 -0.50 9.51 -3.59
C LYS A 34 0.49 9.65 -2.44
N GLY A 35 0.18 9.09 -1.26
CA GLY A 35 1.07 9.08 -0.09
C GLY A 35 2.19 8.05 -0.14
N ALA A 36 2.50 7.48 -1.31
CA ALA A 36 3.42 6.36 -1.49
C ALA A 36 4.81 6.57 -0.84
N SER A 37 4.98 5.96 0.33
CA SER A 37 5.91 4.86 0.61
C SER A 37 5.59 4.41 2.03
N TRP A 38 4.50 3.65 2.18
CA TRP A 38 3.95 3.39 3.50
C TRP A 38 4.75 2.31 4.22
N THR A 39 5.08 2.57 5.47
CA THR A 39 5.61 1.55 6.38
C THR A 39 4.59 1.20 7.45
N PHE A 40 4.63 -0.06 7.86
CA PHE A 40 3.94 -0.57 9.05
C PHE A 40 4.94 -1.41 9.85
N ASN A 41 5.17 -1.07 11.11
CA ASN A 41 6.19 -1.72 11.95
C ASN A 41 7.58 -1.84 11.29
N ASN A 42 8.01 -0.79 10.59
CA ASN A 42 9.26 -0.76 9.81
C ASN A 42 9.33 -1.73 8.62
N TYR A 43 8.23 -2.37 8.25
CA TYR A 43 8.10 -3.12 7.00
C TYR A 43 7.49 -2.22 5.93
N LEU A 44 8.08 -2.22 4.73
CA LEU A 44 7.54 -1.54 3.56
C LEU A 44 6.29 -2.27 3.08
N LEU A 45 5.20 -1.54 2.91
CA LEU A 45 3.99 -2.07 2.30
C LEU A 45 4.12 -1.96 0.77
N VAL A 46 3.96 -3.09 0.10
CA VAL A 46 3.78 -3.15 -1.36
C VAL A 46 2.29 -3.35 -1.61
N PHE A 47 1.70 -2.47 -2.40
CA PHE A 47 0.28 -2.52 -2.72
C PHE A 47 0.09 -2.03 -4.15
N ASP A 48 -0.94 -2.58 -4.80
CA ASP A 48 -1.39 -2.16 -6.11
C ASP A 48 -2.88 -1.80 -6.05
N GLN A 49 -3.30 -0.89 -6.92
CA GLN A 49 -4.71 -0.57 -7.05
C GLN A 49 -5.35 -1.57 -8.02
N LEU A 50 -6.22 -2.42 -7.50
CA LEU A 50 -6.97 -3.37 -8.30
C LEU A 50 -7.91 -2.67 -9.28
N GLU A 51 -7.81 -3.04 -10.55
CA GLU A 51 -8.77 -2.71 -11.59
C GLU A 51 -9.95 -3.69 -11.60
N ASN A 52 -11.03 -3.32 -12.30
CA ASN A 52 -12.22 -4.16 -12.38
C ASN A 52 -11.90 -5.51 -13.05
N ASN A 53 -12.29 -6.60 -12.38
CA ASN A 53 -12.10 -8.00 -12.80
C ASN A 53 -10.66 -8.53 -12.71
N GLU A 54 -9.76 -7.86 -12.00
CA GLU A 54 -8.46 -8.44 -11.68
C GLU A 54 -8.57 -9.44 -10.51
N ASP A 55 -7.83 -10.54 -10.62
CA ASP A 55 -7.63 -11.46 -9.51
C ASP A 55 -6.47 -10.94 -8.64
N PRO A 56 -6.73 -10.54 -7.38
CA PRO A 56 -5.69 -10.03 -6.49
C PRO A 56 -4.57 -11.05 -6.23
N MET A 57 -4.82 -12.35 -6.41
CA MET A 57 -3.81 -13.39 -6.26
C MET A 57 -2.85 -13.49 -7.45
N GLN A 58 -3.18 -12.87 -8.59
CA GLN A 58 -2.33 -12.87 -9.79
C GLN A 58 -1.44 -11.63 -9.88
N ILE A 59 -1.59 -10.67 -8.97
CA ILE A 59 -0.75 -9.46 -8.94
C ILE A 59 0.56 -9.78 -8.23
N PRO A 60 1.71 -9.61 -8.90
CA PRO A 60 2.98 -10.08 -8.35
C PRO A 60 3.49 -9.29 -7.14
N MET A 61 2.91 -8.13 -6.77
CA MET A 61 3.22 -7.32 -5.56
C MET A 61 4.73 -7.23 -5.20
N ILE A 62 5.61 -7.13 -6.19
CA ILE A 62 7.09 -7.16 -6.01
C ILE A 62 7.77 -5.81 -6.21
N PHE A 63 7.04 -4.77 -6.65
CA PHE A 63 7.59 -3.45 -6.91
C PHE A 63 6.89 -2.40 -6.06
N SER A 64 7.65 -1.47 -5.49
CA SER A 64 7.11 -0.32 -4.77
C SER A 64 8.03 0.89 -4.95
N TRP A 65 7.44 2.08 -5.02
CA TRP A 65 8.17 3.34 -5.04
C TRP A 65 8.41 3.79 -3.60
N PHE A 66 9.68 4.00 -3.26
CA PHE A 66 10.06 4.49 -1.93
C PHE A 66 11.19 5.48 -1.99
N TRP A 67 11.21 6.37 -1.00
CA TRP A 67 12.30 7.31 -0.82
C TRP A 67 13.52 6.61 -0.23
N VAL A 68 14.67 6.84 -0.84
CA VAL A 68 15.97 6.45 -0.30
C VAL A 68 16.66 7.68 0.26
N GLN A 69 17.19 7.56 1.48
CA GLN A 69 18.05 8.58 2.05
C GLN A 69 19.50 8.17 1.82
N ILE A 70 20.24 8.99 1.07
CA ILE A 70 21.66 8.76 0.80
C ILE A 70 22.45 9.56 1.83
N HIS A 71 23.40 8.88 2.48
CA HIS A 71 24.32 9.47 3.44
C HIS A 71 25.74 9.52 2.85
N ASP A 72 26.58 10.41 3.38
CA ASP A 72 28.02 10.49 3.09
C ASP A 72 28.39 10.67 1.60
N LEU A 73 27.62 11.47 0.86
CA LEU A 73 27.97 11.84 -0.52
C LEU A 73 29.24 12.70 -0.53
N PRO A 74 30.27 12.34 -1.33
CA PRO A 74 31.44 13.17 -1.51
C PRO A 74 31.07 14.49 -2.24
N PRO A 75 31.80 15.59 -1.97
CA PRO A 75 31.57 16.88 -2.61
C PRO A 75 31.91 16.89 -4.11
#